data_AF-A0A1C6E9C8-F1
#
_entry.id   AF-A0A1C6E9C8-F1
#
_cell.length_a   1.000
_cell.length_b   1.000
_cell.length_c   1.000
_cell.angle_alpha   90.00
_cell.angle_beta   90.00
_cell.angle_gamma   90.00
#
_symmetry.space_group_name_H-M   'P 1'
#
loop_
_entity.id
_entity.type
_entity.pdbx_description
1 polymer ?
#
loop_
_entity_poly.entity_id
_entity_poly.type
_entity_poly.pdbx_seq_one_letter_code
_entity_poly.pdbx_strand_id
1 'polypeptide(L)'
;MNMKDAFRFQNKLKNLMCEATSILQDRRNIVKVKTTHLRSKVMSDALDAVVEETAPSEYAGHANEVAAFIMLLMEERENLSKAIHAAKSGLDLDMDSEVGLNRQRQELAEVFRHMTTLRNSEKTIASGGSGFRFNGEGNQVSYRCDATQVTTIDFDRNKIRGMATALSKKADEISMALDKCLVNTEVAYEAPFDINDSFEEILNDFIEKAAVA
;
A
#
# COMPACT_ATOMS: atom_id res chain seq x y z
N MET A 1 3.89 -18.87 -14.91
CA MET A 1 4.62 -17.57 -14.72
C MET A 1 5.51 -17.64 -13.50
N ASN A 2 6.49 -16.75 -13.31
CA ASN A 2 7.25 -16.71 -12.04
C ASN A 2 6.44 -16.02 -10.92
N MET A 3 6.86 -16.19 -9.67
CA MET A 3 6.19 -15.63 -8.48
C MET A 3 6.11 -14.09 -8.51
N LYS A 4 7.14 -13.40 -9.01
CA LYS A 4 7.12 -11.94 -9.17
C LYS A 4 6.03 -11.49 -10.15
N ASP A 5 5.89 -12.18 -11.27
CA ASP A 5 4.87 -11.90 -12.28
C ASP A 5 3.48 -12.25 -11.75
N ALA A 6 3.34 -13.33 -10.98
CA ALA A 6 2.11 -13.69 -10.29
C ALA A 6 1.63 -12.58 -9.33
N PHE A 7 2.53 -11.98 -8.53
CA PHE A 7 2.17 -10.85 -7.68
C PHE A 7 1.80 -9.59 -8.47
N ARG A 8 2.48 -9.33 -9.60
CA ARG A 8 2.12 -8.24 -10.49
C ARG A 8 0.74 -8.45 -11.10
N PHE A 9 0.44 -9.66 -11.52
CA PHE A 9 -0.87 -10.02 -12.08
C PHE A 9 -1.98 -9.95 -11.02
N GLN A 10 -1.69 -10.32 -9.76
CA GLN A 10 -2.62 -10.13 -8.65
C GLN A 10 -2.98 -8.65 -8.45
N ASN A 11 -2.01 -7.74 -8.58
CA ASN A 11 -2.28 -6.30 -8.55
C ASN A 11 -3.08 -5.83 -9.76
N LYS A 12 -2.80 -6.37 -10.96
CA LYS A 12 -3.58 -6.08 -12.17
C LYS A 12 -5.05 -6.47 -12.01
N LEU A 13 -5.32 -7.70 -11.56
CA LEU A 13 -6.68 -8.18 -11.27
C LEU A 13 -7.40 -7.27 -10.27
N LYS A 14 -6.73 -6.90 -9.17
CA LYS A 14 -7.29 -5.97 -8.18
C LYS A 14 -7.68 -4.63 -8.82
N ASN A 15 -6.82 -4.06 -9.65
CA ASN A 15 -7.08 -2.77 -10.29
C ASN A 15 -8.25 -2.86 -11.28
N LEU A 16 -8.31 -3.92 -12.10
CA LEU A 16 -9.43 -4.15 -13.02
C LEU A 16 -10.76 -4.30 -12.27
N MET A 17 -10.77 -5.05 -11.16
CA MET A 17 -11.96 -5.18 -10.32
C MET A 17 -12.40 -3.82 -9.74
N CYS A 18 -11.45 -2.99 -9.28
CA CYS A 18 -11.76 -1.65 -8.76
C CYS A 18 -12.39 -0.77 -9.85
N GLU A 19 -11.86 -0.80 -11.06
CA GLU A 19 -12.36 -0.03 -12.20
C GLU A 19 -13.76 -0.49 -12.64
N ALA A 20 -13.96 -1.79 -12.86
CA ALA A 20 -15.27 -2.35 -13.19
C ALA A 20 -16.32 -2.06 -12.09
N THR A 21 -15.92 -2.15 -10.82
CA THR A 21 -16.81 -1.82 -9.69
C THR A 21 -17.17 -0.33 -9.70
N SER A 22 -16.21 0.56 -9.98
CA SER A 22 -16.47 2.00 -10.09
C SER A 22 -17.47 2.31 -11.20
N ILE A 23 -17.39 1.60 -12.34
CA ILE A 23 -18.35 1.73 -13.44
C ILE A 23 -19.77 1.39 -12.99
N LEU A 24 -19.95 0.30 -12.24
CA LEU A 24 -21.27 -0.13 -11.74
C LEU A 24 -21.79 0.72 -10.57
N GLN A 25 -20.88 1.34 -9.80
CA GLN A 25 -21.25 2.28 -8.74
C GLN A 25 -21.78 3.61 -9.30
N ASP A 26 -21.41 3.99 -10.52
CA ASP A 26 -22.00 5.14 -11.19
C ASP A 26 -23.41 4.81 -11.67
N ARG A 27 -24.40 5.34 -10.94
CA ARG A 27 -25.82 5.18 -11.26
C ARG A 27 -26.13 5.48 -12.72
N ARG A 28 -25.44 6.45 -13.33
CA ARG A 28 -25.72 6.89 -14.71
C ARG A 28 -25.35 5.82 -15.75
N ASN A 29 -24.50 4.85 -15.41
CA ASN A 29 -24.16 3.73 -16.29
C ASN A 29 -25.19 2.58 -16.22
N ILE A 30 -25.96 2.52 -15.12
CA ILE A 30 -26.86 1.39 -14.82
C ILE A 30 -28.35 1.72 -14.94
N VAL A 31 -28.71 3.00 -15.11
CA VAL A 31 -30.11 3.43 -15.32
C VAL A 31 -30.27 4.24 -16.59
N LYS A 32 -31.43 4.10 -17.25
CA LYS A 32 -31.88 4.99 -18.33
C LYS A 32 -32.98 5.91 -17.78
N VAL A 33 -32.82 7.22 -17.98
CA VAL A 33 -33.80 8.22 -17.54
C VAL A 33 -34.53 8.77 -18.75
N LYS A 34 -35.86 8.62 -18.72
CA LYS A 34 -36.79 9.15 -19.72
C LYS A 34 -37.77 10.09 -19.03
N THR A 35 -37.75 11.35 -19.43
CA THR A 35 -38.63 12.40 -18.90
C THR A 35 -39.70 12.73 -19.93
N THR A 36 -40.96 12.50 -19.57
CA THR A 36 -42.11 12.90 -20.39
C THR A 36 -42.72 14.17 -19.83
N HIS A 37 -42.59 15.28 -20.54
CA HIS A 37 -43.26 16.55 -20.24
C HIS A 37 -44.72 16.46 -20.69
N LEU A 38 -45.64 16.30 -19.73
CA LEU A 38 -47.08 16.11 -19.92
C LEU A 38 -47.82 17.41 -20.32
N ARG A 39 -47.47 18.01 -21.46
CA ARG A 39 -48.05 19.28 -21.96
C ARG A 39 -49.56 19.16 -22.22
N SER A 40 -50.01 17.98 -22.66
CA SER A 40 -51.42 17.67 -22.94
C SER A 40 -52.33 17.81 -21.71
N LYS A 41 -51.76 17.67 -20.50
CA LYS A 41 -52.50 17.83 -19.23
C LYS A 41 -52.86 19.28 -18.91
N VAL A 42 -52.16 20.25 -19.51
CA VAL A 42 -52.33 21.68 -19.25
C VAL A 42 -52.92 22.39 -20.48
N MET A 43 -52.59 21.91 -21.69
CA MET A 43 -53.07 22.45 -22.96
C MET A 43 -53.62 21.29 -23.80
N SER A 44 -54.94 21.29 -24.06
CA SER A 44 -55.64 20.18 -24.76
C SER A 44 -55.07 19.87 -26.13
N ASP A 45 -54.50 20.87 -26.80
CA ASP A 45 -54.05 20.79 -28.19
C ASP A 45 -52.53 20.56 -28.29
N ALA A 46 -51.84 20.41 -27.16
CA ALA A 46 -50.39 20.19 -27.12
C ALA A 46 -50.04 18.70 -26.96
N LEU A 47 -49.03 18.25 -27.71
CA LEU A 47 -48.44 16.91 -27.55
C LEU A 47 -47.41 16.89 -26.41
N ASP A 48 -47.38 15.79 -25.67
CA ASP A 48 -46.36 15.55 -24.65
C ASP A 48 -44.98 15.45 -25.31
N ALA A 49 -43.96 16.02 -24.65
CA ALA A 49 -42.60 16.01 -25.15
C ALA A 49 -41.74 15.05 -24.34
N VAL A 50 -41.10 14.11 -25.01
CA VAL A 50 -40.23 13.11 -24.37
C VAL A 50 -38.78 13.54 -24.55
N VAL A 51 -38.02 13.54 -23.45
CA VAL A 51 -36.57 13.79 -23.43
C VAL A 51 -35.90 12.61 -22.75
N GLU A 52 -34.96 11.97 -23.45
CA GLU A 52 -34.09 10.93 -22.88
C GLU A 52 -32.73 11.54 -22.56
N GLU A 53 -32.20 11.23 -21.38
CA GLU A 53 -30.84 11.67 -21.01
C GLU A 53 -29.79 10.97 -21.88
N THR A 54 -28.78 11.72 -22.32
CA THR A 54 -27.69 11.17 -23.12
C THR A 54 -26.81 10.25 -22.27
N ALA A 55 -26.30 9.19 -22.90
CA ALA A 55 -25.36 8.27 -22.27
C ALA A 55 -24.15 9.06 -21.69
N PRO A 56 -23.84 8.89 -20.40
CA PRO A 56 -22.75 9.61 -19.72
C PRO A 56 -21.36 9.05 -20.04
N SER A 57 -21.29 7.81 -20.53
CA SER A 57 -20.05 7.07 -20.82
C SER A 57 -20.34 5.96 -21.84
N GLU A 58 -19.27 5.37 -22.38
CA GLU A 58 -19.34 4.19 -23.26
C GLU A 58 -19.86 2.92 -22.56
N TYR A 59 -19.83 2.87 -21.23
CA TYR A 59 -20.31 1.74 -20.44
C TYR A 59 -21.82 1.80 -20.15
N ALA A 60 -22.48 2.89 -20.53
CA ALA A 60 -23.89 3.09 -20.27
C ALA A 60 -24.75 2.06 -21.01
N GLY A 61 -25.49 1.24 -20.26
CA GLY A 61 -26.29 0.15 -20.82
C GLY A 61 -25.57 -1.20 -20.92
N HIS A 62 -24.31 -1.30 -20.49
CA HIS A 62 -23.52 -2.54 -20.46
C HIS A 62 -23.34 -3.11 -19.04
N ALA A 63 -24.29 -2.84 -18.14
CA ALA A 63 -24.17 -3.19 -16.73
C ALA A 63 -24.06 -4.70 -16.48
N ASN A 64 -24.73 -5.52 -17.30
CA ASN A 64 -24.70 -6.98 -17.16
C ASN A 64 -23.34 -7.55 -17.59
N GLU A 65 -22.79 -7.02 -18.67
CA GLU A 65 -21.48 -7.38 -19.21
C GLU A 65 -20.37 -7.03 -18.21
N VAL A 66 -20.41 -5.81 -17.66
CA VAL A 66 -19.44 -5.38 -16.62
C VAL A 66 -19.60 -6.21 -15.34
N ALA A 67 -20.82 -6.55 -14.93
CA ALA A 67 -21.04 -7.42 -13.77
C ALA A 67 -20.51 -8.85 -14.01
N ALA A 68 -20.75 -9.43 -15.19
CA ALA A 68 -20.20 -10.73 -15.57
C ALA A 68 -18.67 -10.70 -15.59
N PHE A 69 -18.08 -9.62 -16.09
CA PHE A 69 -16.63 -9.43 -16.09
C PHE A 69 -16.04 -9.39 -14.66
N ILE A 70 -16.70 -8.71 -13.72
CA ILE A 70 -16.27 -8.72 -12.30
C ILE A 70 -16.27 -10.14 -11.73
N MET A 71 -17.28 -10.95 -12.07
CA MET A 71 -17.35 -12.34 -11.61
C MET A 71 -16.19 -13.18 -12.16
N LEU A 72 -15.85 -13.02 -13.45
CA LEU A 72 -14.66 -13.65 -14.03
C LEU A 72 -13.38 -13.22 -13.31
N LEU A 73 -13.19 -11.90 -13.12
CA LEU A 73 -12.00 -11.39 -12.43
C LEU A 73 -11.88 -11.91 -10.99
N MET A 74 -13.01 -12.12 -10.30
CA MET A 74 -13.04 -12.71 -8.96
C MET A 74 -12.59 -14.17 -9.00
N GLU A 75 -13.10 -14.97 -9.93
CA GLU A 75 -12.68 -16.37 -10.12
C GLU A 75 -11.18 -16.48 -10.43
N GLU A 76 -10.67 -15.65 -11.35
CA GLU A 76 -9.25 -15.59 -11.69
C GLU A 76 -8.38 -15.21 -10.50
N ARG A 77 -8.84 -14.27 -9.67
CA ARG A 77 -8.15 -13.90 -8.43
C ARG A 77 -8.10 -15.04 -7.42
N GLU A 78 -9.16 -15.84 -7.30
CA GLU A 78 -9.16 -17.02 -6.43
C GLU A 78 -8.20 -18.09 -6.95
N ASN A 79 -8.22 -18.37 -8.25
CA ASN A 79 -7.34 -19.34 -8.90
C ASN A 79 -5.86 -18.95 -8.76
N LEU A 80 -5.52 -17.70 -9.05
CA LEU A 80 -4.17 -17.18 -8.85
C LEU A 80 -3.73 -17.24 -7.38
N SER A 81 -4.62 -16.91 -6.45
CA SER A 81 -4.29 -16.94 -5.01
C SER A 81 -3.99 -18.37 -4.53
N LYS A 82 -4.75 -19.36 -5.00
CA LYS A 82 -4.47 -20.79 -4.74
C LYS A 82 -3.13 -21.22 -5.34
N ALA A 83 -2.85 -20.83 -6.58
CA ALA A 83 -1.59 -21.16 -7.25
C ALA A 83 -0.38 -20.53 -6.56
N ILE A 84 -0.47 -19.26 -6.15
CA ILE A 84 0.56 -18.57 -5.37
C ILE A 84 0.77 -19.29 -4.04
N HIS A 85 -0.30 -19.65 -3.33
CA HIS A 85 -0.19 -20.36 -2.05
C HIS A 85 0.52 -21.71 -2.21
N ALA A 86 0.15 -22.50 -3.22
CA ALA A 86 0.79 -23.77 -3.51
C ALA A 86 2.27 -23.61 -3.89
N ALA A 87 2.62 -22.57 -4.66
CA ALA A 87 4.00 -22.28 -5.00
C ALA A 87 4.83 -21.88 -3.77
N LYS A 88 4.25 -21.09 -2.85
CA LYS A 88 4.90 -20.73 -1.58
C LYS A 88 5.11 -21.93 -0.67
N SER A 89 4.14 -22.83 -0.56
CA SER A 89 4.24 -23.99 0.33
C SER A 89 5.32 -24.99 -0.09
N GLY A 90 5.77 -24.93 -1.34
CA GLY A 90 6.92 -25.69 -1.84
C GLY A 90 8.29 -25.09 -1.54
N LEU A 91 8.37 -23.91 -0.90
CA LEU A 91 9.63 -23.25 -0.58
C LEU A 91 10.18 -23.70 0.78
N ASP A 92 11.50 -23.85 0.87
CA ASP A 92 12.20 -24.04 2.15
C ASP A 92 12.14 -22.79 3.05
N LEU A 93 11.88 -21.63 2.45
CA LEU A 93 11.75 -20.34 3.11
C LEU A 93 10.28 -19.99 3.30
N ASP A 94 9.86 -19.76 4.56
CA ASP A 94 8.56 -19.15 4.83
C ASP A 94 8.58 -17.67 4.43
N MET A 95 8.21 -17.43 3.16
CA MET A 95 8.27 -16.12 2.54
C MET A 95 7.39 -15.09 3.26
N ASP A 96 6.21 -15.50 3.75
CA ASP A 96 5.24 -14.57 4.35
C ASP A 96 5.71 -14.09 5.72
N SER A 97 6.25 -14.99 6.55
CA SER A 97 6.84 -14.62 7.82
C SER A 97 8.14 -13.82 7.64
N GLU A 98 9.00 -14.23 6.71
CA GLU A 98 10.32 -13.63 6.54
C GLU A 98 10.27 -12.20 5.98
N VAL A 99 9.27 -11.83 5.18
CA VAL A 99 9.10 -10.43 4.77
C VAL A 99 8.94 -9.51 5.99
N GLY A 100 8.10 -9.91 6.97
CA GLY A 100 7.87 -9.14 8.18
C GLY A 100 9.06 -9.13 9.13
N LEU A 101 9.63 -10.32 9.39
CA LEU A 101 10.80 -10.46 10.26
C LEU A 101 12.01 -9.72 9.70
N ASN A 102 12.20 -9.72 8.37
CA ASN A 102 13.34 -9.05 7.76
C ASN A 102 13.25 -7.53 7.86
N ARG A 103 12.05 -6.96 7.73
CA ARG A 103 11.81 -5.55 8.02
C ARG A 103 12.22 -5.19 9.45
N GLN A 104 11.81 -5.99 10.43
CA GLN A 104 12.19 -5.77 11.83
C GLN A 104 13.72 -5.85 12.05
N ARG A 105 14.41 -6.77 11.38
CA ARG A 105 15.89 -6.87 11.46
C ARG A 105 16.55 -5.59 10.94
N GLN A 106 16.05 -5.04 9.83
CA GLN A 106 16.58 -3.79 9.25
C GLN A 106 16.32 -2.60 10.16
N GLU A 107 15.11 -2.46 10.71
CA GLU A 107 14.73 -1.41 11.66
C GLU A 107 15.62 -1.44 12.91
N LEU A 108 15.80 -2.61 13.52
CA LEU A 108 16.68 -2.77 14.68
C LEU A 108 18.15 -2.48 14.33
N ALA A 109 18.63 -2.91 13.16
CA ALA A 109 19.98 -2.59 12.70
C ALA A 109 20.17 -1.08 12.55
N GLU A 110 19.18 -0.36 12.03
CA GLU A 110 19.21 1.10 11.91
C GLU A 110 19.28 1.78 13.27
N VAL A 111 18.42 1.40 14.21
CA VAL A 111 18.44 1.92 15.59
C VAL A 111 19.82 1.70 16.22
N PHE A 112 20.39 0.50 16.11
CA PHE A 112 21.71 0.22 16.68
C PHE A 112 22.82 1.01 15.99
N ARG A 113 22.78 1.17 14.66
CA ARG A 113 23.73 2.04 13.95
C ARG A 113 23.63 3.47 14.47
N HIS A 114 22.43 4.02 14.64
CA HIS A 114 22.23 5.36 15.21
C HIS A 114 22.81 5.48 16.62
N MET A 115 22.58 4.50 17.50
CA MET A 115 23.21 4.50 18.82
C MET A 115 24.75 4.62 18.73
N THR A 116 25.38 3.96 17.77
CA THR A 116 26.85 4.07 17.59
C THR A 116 27.34 5.45 17.11
N THR A 117 26.45 6.29 16.56
CA THR A 117 26.80 7.66 16.13
C THR A 117 26.80 8.67 17.26
N LEU A 118 26.17 8.38 18.41
CA LEU A 118 26.19 9.25 19.59
C LEU A 118 27.63 9.51 20.07
N ARG A 119 27.87 10.66 20.69
CA ARG A 119 29.18 11.09 21.22
C ARG A 119 29.03 11.61 22.64
N ASN A 120 30.05 11.43 23.46
CA ASN A 120 30.15 12.15 24.72
C ASN A 120 30.32 13.64 24.41
N SER A 121 29.78 14.50 25.26
CA SER A 121 29.90 15.94 25.09
C SER A 121 29.93 16.64 26.44
N GLU A 122 30.58 17.79 26.49
CA GLU A 122 30.55 18.68 27.65
C GLU A 122 30.28 20.10 27.13
N LYS A 123 29.40 20.82 27.80
CA LYS A 123 29.13 22.23 27.48
C LYS A 123 28.89 23.06 28.73
N THR A 124 29.38 24.29 28.68
CA THR A 124 29.06 25.31 29.69
C THR A 124 27.77 26.02 29.30
N ILE A 125 26.84 26.09 30.24
CA ILE A 125 25.57 26.82 30.13
C ILE A 125 25.74 28.09 30.94
N ALA A 126 25.88 29.22 30.24
CA ALA A 126 26.02 30.53 30.88
C ALA A 126 24.79 30.83 31.74
N SER A 127 25.01 31.24 33.00
CA SER A 127 23.93 31.42 33.99
C SER A 127 22.99 30.21 34.15
N GLY A 128 23.48 28.99 33.86
CA GLY A 128 22.68 27.77 33.91
C GLY A 128 22.29 27.33 35.33
N GLY A 129 22.98 27.85 36.35
CA GLY A 129 22.64 27.65 37.76
C GLY A 129 22.13 28.94 38.40
N SER A 130 21.10 28.82 39.23
CA SER A 130 20.67 29.92 40.11
C SER A 130 20.23 29.39 41.46
N GLY A 131 20.29 30.25 42.47
CA GLY A 131 19.95 29.90 43.84
C GLY A 131 20.02 31.11 44.75
N PHE A 132 19.95 30.86 46.05
CA PHE A 132 20.06 31.90 47.07
C PHE A 132 21.25 31.63 47.97
N ARG A 133 21.89 32.71 48.43
CA ARG A 133 22.94 32.68 49.44
C ARG A 133 22.74 33.85 50.41
N PHE A 134 23.30 33.77 51.60
CA PHE A 134 23.33 34.93 52.51
C PHE A 134 24.57 35.79 52.23
N ASN A 135 24.41 37.12 52.21
CA ASN A 135 25.52 38.06 52.09
C ASN A 135 26.20 38.29 53.47
N GLY A 136 27.27 39.08 53.52
CA GLY A 136 28.00 39.37 54.75
C GLY A 136 27.22 40.13 55.83
N GLU A 137 26.03 40.65 55.50
CA GLU A 137 25.12 41.35 56.40
C GLU A 137 23.99 40.44 56.91
N GLY A 138 23.97 39.16 56.51
CA GLY A 138 22.91 38.21 56.87
C GLY A 138 21.65 38.30 56.02
N ASN A 139 21.66 39.08 54.93
CA ASN A 139 20.54 39.19 54.00
C ASN A 139 20.58 38.06 52.95
N GLN A 140 19.43 37.45 52.65
CA GLN A 140 19.30 36.47 51.57
C GLN A 140 19.32 37.18 50.21
N VAL A 141 20.26 36.81 49.34
CA VAL A 141 20.43 37.38 47.99
C VAL A 141 20.46 36.26 46.94
N SER A 142 19.96 36.55 45.74
CA SER A 142 20.04 35.61 44.62
C SER A 142 21.44 35.61 44.02
N TYR A 143 21.86 34.46 43.49
CA TYR A 143 23.05 34.36 42.66
C TYR A 143 22.73 33.65 41.35
N ARG A 144 23.57 33.91 40.34
CA ARG A 144 23.64 33.13 39.10
C ARG A 144 25.07 32.64 38.94
N CYS A 145 25.20 31.41 38.45
CA CYS A 145 26.49 30.86 38.08
C CYS A 145 26.36 30.09 36.76
N ASP A 146 27.47 29.94 36.07
CA ASP A 146 27.52 29.04 34.94
C ASP A 146 27.39 27.59 35.43
N ALA A 147 26.77 26.74 34.62
CA ALA A 147 26.66 25.31 34.89
C ALA A 147 27.40 24.53 33.81
N THR A 148 28.10 23.47 34.20
CA THR A 148 28.72 22.55 33.25
C THR A 148 27.81 21.33 33.09
N GLN A 149 27.39 21.05 31.86
CA GLN A 149 26.59 19.88 31.51
C GLN A 149 27.46 18.87 30.77
N VAL A 150 27.62 17.68 31.35
CA VAL A 150 28.35 16.54 30.76
C VAL A 150 27.35 15.48 30.33
N THR A 151 27.46 15.02 29.08
CA THR A 151 26.71 13.90 28.52
C THR A 151 27.69 12.76 28.24
N THR A 152 27.42 11.61 28.85
CA THR A 152 28.23 10.40 28.70
C THR A 152 27.37 9.28 28.16
N ILE A 153 27.94 8.50 27.23
CA ILE A 153 27.31 7.29 26.70
C ILE A 153 27.30 6.21 27.77
N ASP A 154 26.10 5.73 28.10
CA ASP A 154 25.85 4.70 29.11
C ASP A 154 25.45 3.36 28.46
N PHE A 155 26.23 2.93 27.46
CA PHE A 155 26.08 1.61 26.84
C PHE A 155 27.40 1.13 26.24
N ASP A 156 27.55 -0.19 26.10
CA ASP A 156 28.70 -0.80 25.42
C ASP A 156 28.56 -0.63 23.90
N ARG A 157 29.24 0.38 23.36
CA ARG A 157 29.22 0.69 21.93
C ARG A 157 29.70 -0.47 21.06
N ASN A 158 30.65 -1.29 21.54
CA ASN A 158 31.18 -2.40 20.74
C ASN A 158 30.16 -3.53 20.64
N LYS A 159 29.43 -3.83 21.73
CA LYS A 159 28.31 -4.78 21.71
C LYS A 159 27.19 -4.33 20.76
N ILE A 160 26.77 -3.07 20.86
CA ILE A 160 25.73 -2.51 19.97
C ILE A 160 26.17 -2.58 18.51
N ARG A 161 27.42 -2.22 18.20
CA ARG A 161 27.96 -2.33 16.83
C ARG A 161 27.94 -3.76 16.32
N GLY A 162 28.36 -4.73 17.14
CA GLY A 162 28.34 -6.14 16.78
C GLY A 162 26.92 -6.65 16.46
N MET A 163 25.93 -6.29 17.29
CA MET A 163 24.53 -6.64 17.03
C MET A 163 24.00 -6.00 15.75
N ALA A 164 24.33 -4.72 15.49
CA ALA A 164 23.94 -4.05 14.25
C ALA A 164 24.50 -4.77 13.01
N THR A 165 25.78 -5.14 13.04
CA THR A 165 26.42 -5.89 11.94
C THR A 165 25.78 -7.26 11.74
N ALA A 166 25.49 -8.00 12.82
CA ALA A 166 24.86 -9.31 12.72
C ALA A 166 23.44 -9.24 12.14
N LEU A 167 22.64 -8.27 12.59
CA LEU A 167 21.30 -8.03 12.05
C LEU A 167 21.34 -7.63 10.58
N SER A 168 22.26 -6.75 10.20
CA SER A 168 22.45 -6.30 8.81
C SER A 168 22.77 -7.48 7.90
N LYS A 169 23.77 -8.29 8.28
CA LYS A 169 24.19 -9.46 7.51
C LYS A 169 23.05 -10.45 7.31
N LYS A 170 22.33 -10.80 8.39
CA LYS A 170 21.18 -11.69 8.29
C LYS A 170 20.07 -11.07 7.43
N ALA A 171 19.87 -9.76 7.52
CA ALA A 171 18.87 -9.07 6.72
C ALA A 171 19.18 -9.12 5.22
N ASP A 172 20.44 -8.93 4.85
CA ASP A 172 20.92 -9.01 3.47
C ASP A 172 20.78 -10.44 2.92
N GLU A 173 21.16 -11.45 3.70
CA GLU A 173 21.02 -12.87 3.33
C GLU A 173 19.55 -13.25 3.06
N ILE A 174 18.63 -12.83 3.93
CA ILE A 174 17.19 -13.09 3.75
C ILE A 174 16.62 -12.30 2.58
N SER A 175 17.02 -11.04 2.38
CA SER A 175 16.59 -10.26 1.20
C SER A 175 17.01 -10.97 -0.10
N MET A 176 18.25 -11.44 -0.18
CA MET A 176 18.74 -12.20 -1.33
C MET A 176 17.95 -13.50 -1.55
N ALA A 177 17.62 -14.21 -0.46
CA ALA A 177 16.83 -15.43 -0.54
C ALA A 177 15.39 -15.15 -1.02
N LEU A 178 14.74 -14.10 -0.51
CA LEU A 178 13.42 -13.66 -0.94
C LEU A 178 13.42 -13.27 -2.42
N ASP A 179 14.40 -12.47 -2.86
CA ASP A 179 14.54 -12.08 -4.27
C ASP A 179 14.72 -13.30 -5.18
N LYS A 180 15.54 -14.28 -4.74
CA LYS A 180 15.71 -15.53 -5.46
C LYS A 180 14.40 -16.32 -5.58
N CYS A 181 13.60 -16.37 -4.52
CA CYS A 181 12.29 -17.02 -4.55
C CYS A 181 11.34 -16.29 -5.51
N LEU A 182 11.33 -14.96 -5.50
CA LEU A 182 10.46 -14.17 -6.39
C LEU A 182 10.70 -14.45 -7.88
N VAL A 183 11.96 -14.60 -8.29
CA VAL A 183 12.28 -14.76 -9.72
C VAL A 183 12.34 -16.21 -10.21
N ASN A 184 12.67 -17.16 -9.33
CA ASN A 184 12.88 -18.57 -9.73
C ASN A 184 11.74 -19.50 -9.37
N THR A 185 10.79 -19.09 -8.52
CA THR A 185 9.66 -19.94 -8.16
C THR A 185 8.60 -19.87 -9.25
N GLU A 186 8.28 -21.02 -9.83
CA GLU A 186 7.21 -21.14 -10.80
C GLU A 186 5.84 -21.17 -10.09
N VAL A 187 4.91 -20.40 -10.62
CA VAL A 187 3.49 -20.40 -10.24
C VAL A 187 2.70 -21.01 -11.38
N ALA A 188 2.05 -22.13 -11.09
CA ALA A 188 1.19 -22.88 -12.01
C ALA A 188 -0.15 -22.14 -12.21
N TYR A 189 -0.08 -21.04 -12.94
CA TYR A 189 -1.22 -20.21 -13.33
C TYR A 189 -0.98 -19.66 -14.73
N GLU A 190 -2.02 -19.73 -15.56
CA GLU A 190 -2.04 -19.21 -16.93
C GLU A 190 -2.85 -17.92 -16.94
N ALA A 191 -2.24 -16.82 -17.42
CA ALA A 191 -2.89 -15.53 -17.45
C ALA A 191 -3.95 -15.48 -18.57
N PRO A 192 -5.20 -15.08 -18.29
CA PRO A 192 -6.26 -14.99 -19.30
C PRO A 192 -6.11 -13.80 -20.27
N PHE A 193 -5.21 -12.85 -19.99
CA PHE A 193 -4.92 -11.65 -20.77
C PHE A 193 -3.49 -11.15 -20.50
N ASP A 194 -2.97 -10.23 -21.33
CA ASP A 194 -1.65 -9.64 -21.11
C ASP A 194 -1.70 -8.65 -19.94
N ILE A 195 -0.64 -8.61 -19.15
CA ILE A 195 -0.56 -7.72 -17.98
C ILE A 195 -0.58 -6.23 -18.37
N ASN A 196 -0.17 -5.92 -19.60
CA ASN A 196 -0.08 -4.57 -20.13
C ASN A 196 -1.35 -4.11 -20.85
N ASP A 197 -2.29 -5.01 -21.13
CA ASP A 197 -3.56 -4.65 -21.77
C ASP A 197 -4.34 -3.67 -20.91
N SER A 198 -5.00 -2.70 -21.53
CA SER A 198 -5.88 -1.74 -20.87
C SER A 198 -7.16 -2.40 -20.34
N PHE A 199 -7.90 -1.69 -19.51
CA PHE A 199 -9.20 -2.17 -19.03
C PHE A 199 -10.18 -2.40 -20.20
N GLU A 200 -10.23 -1.44 -21.13
CA GLU A 200 -11.09 -1.49 -22.32
C GLU A 200 -10.76 -2.68 -23.21
N GLU A 201 -9.49 -2.94 -23.50
CA GLU A 201 -9.06 -4.09 -24.31
C GLU A 201 -9.51 -5.42 -23.68
N ILE A 202 -9.25 -5.61 -22.38
CA ILE A 202 -9.61 -6.85 -21.68
C ILE A 202 -11.12 -7.03 -21.60
N LEU A 203 -11.87 -5.96 -21.33
CA LEU A 203 -13.32 -6.00 -21.26
C LEU A 203 -13.94 -6.31 -22.63
N ASN A 204 -13.45 -5.67 -23.70
CA ASN A 204 -13.93 -5.92 -25.06
C ASN A 204 -13.65 -7.37 -25.48
N ASP A 205 -12.44 -7.87 -25.25
CA ASP A 205 -12.09 -9.27 -25.49
C ASP A 205 -13.00 -10.25 -24.74
N PHE A 206 -13.36 -9.92 -23.48
CA PHE A 206 -14.28 -10.72 -22.69
C PHE A 206 -15.69 -10.72 -23.30
N ILE A 207 -16.21 -9.55 -23.68
CA ILE A 207 -17.54 -9.41 -24.28
C ILE A 207 -17.60 -10.13 -25.62
N GLU A 208 -16.58 -10.01 -26.47
CA GLU A 208 -16.49 -10.70 -27.75
C GLU A 208 -16.48 -12.22 -27.57
N LYS A 209 -15.71 -12.74 -26.61
CA LYS A 209 -15.70 -14.19 -26.30
C LYS A 209 -17.06 -14.68 -25.78
N ALA A 210 -17.73 -13.89 -24.95
CA ALA A 210 -19.06 -14.23 -24.44
C ALA A 210 -20.15 -14.20 -25.50
N ALA A 211 -20.00 -13.40 -26.56
CA ALA A 211 -20.93 -13.33 -27.68
C ALA A 211 -20.81 -14.50 -28.67
N VAL A 212 -19.66 -15.19 -28.67
CA VAL A 212 -19.36 -16.33 -29.57
C VAL A 212 -19.63 -17.69 -28.90
N ALA A 213 -19.75 -17.72 -27.57
CA ALA A 213 -20.03 -18.92 -26.77
C ALA A 213 -21.54 -19.25 -26.69
#